data_AF-A0A7Z7NI76-F1
#
_entry.id   AF-A0A7Z7NI76-F1
#
_cell.length_a   1.000
_cell.length_b   1.000
_cell.length_c   1.000
_cell.angle_alpha   90.00
_cell.angle_beta   90.00
_cell.angle_gamma   90.00
#
_symmetry.space_group_name_H-M   'P 1'
#
loop_
_entity.id
_entity.type
_entity.pdbx_description
1 polymer ?
#
loop_
_entity_poly.entity_id
_entity_poly.type
_entity_poly.pdbx_seq_one_letter_code
_entity_poly.pdbx_strand_id
1 'polypeptide(L)'
;MTNSRIRTLAPGVDVERIAVESHFFYDPLTGVANVVFQGMEFLLLDGAVNKMLDGREPLTTTSDAIATRTFAAGLSDPVTSQDLSNVSAAGVVVYLKAVYDRLHNEAAAVQPPAAA
;
A
#
# COMPACT_ATOMS: atom_id res chain seq x y z
N MET A 1 -16.79 16.84 -0.15
CA MET A 1 -15.35 17.08 0.01
C MET A 1 -14.68 16.80 -1.33
N THR A 2 -13.83 17.69 -1.81
CA THR A 2 -13.07 17.50 -3.06
C THR A 2 -11.88 16.59 -2.76
N ASN A 3 -11.66 15.56 -3.58
CA ASN A 3 -10.51 14.68 -3.44
C ASN A 3 -9.22 15.49 -3.69
N SER A 4 -8.47 15.81 -2.64
CA SER A 4 -7.23 16.59 -2.74
C SER A 4 -6.13 15.88 -3.54
N ARG A 5 -6.30 14.59 -3.87
CA ARG A 5 -5.43 13.83 -4.76
C ARG A 5 -5.39 14.38 -6.18
N ILE A 6 -6.51 14.93 -6.67
CA ILE A 6 -6.63 15.34 -8.08
C ILE A 6 -6.96 16.84 -8.13
N ARG A 7 -6.17 17.58 -8.90
CA ARG A 7 -6.36 19.02 -9.15
C ARG A 7 -6.41 19.26 -10.66
N THR A 8 -7.56 19.67 -11.18
CA THR A 8 -7.70 20.06 -12.59
C THR A 8 -7.16 21.46 -12.80
N LEU A 9 -6.21 21.62 -13.72
CA LEU A 9 -5.62 22.90 -14.08
C LEU A 9 -6.29 23.53 -15.31
N ALA A 10 -6.67 22.70 -16.28
CA ALA A 10 -7.38 23.07 -17.51
C ALA A 10 -8.09 21.82 -18.07
N PRO A 11 -9.00 21.95 -19.06
CA PRO A 11 -9.56 20.79 -19.74
C PRO A 11 -8.46 19.88 -20.30
N GLY A 12 -8.49 18.60 -19.94
CA GLY A 12 -7.48 17.61 -20.35
C GLY A 12 -6.13 17.73 -19.61
N VAL A 13 -6.00 18.61 -18.61
CA VAL A 13 -4.76 18.81 -17.85
C VAL A 13 -5.05 18.72 -16.36
N ASP A 14 -4.64 17.60 -15.77
CA ASP A 14 -4.81 17.33 -14.34
C ASP A 14 -3.45 17.18 -13.65
N VAL A 15 -3.43 17.45 -12.35
CA VAL A 15 -2.36 17.00 -11.47
C VAL A 15 -2.94 15.94 -10.55
N GLU A 16 -2.32 14.76 -10.53
CA GLU A 16 -2.71 13.66 -9.67
C GLU A 16 -1.55 13.27 -8.75
N ARG A 17 -1.87 13.09 -7.45
CA ARG A 17 -0.95 12.48 -6.51
C ARG A 17 -1.08 10.97 -6.52
N ILE A 18 0.02 10.30 -6.84
CA ILE A 18 0.09 8.85 -6.94
C ILE A 18 1.08 8.34 -5.90
N ALA A 19 0.69 7.33 -5.14
CA ALA A 19 1.60 6.65 -4.21
C ALA A 19 2.62 5.83 -5.02
N VAL A 20 3.89 6.22 -4.94
CA VAL A 20 4.99 5.57 -5.69
C VAL A 20 5.75 4.56 -4.84
N GLU A 21 5.68 4.69 -3.52
CA GLU A 21 6.27 3.78 -2.57
C GLU A 21 5.26 3.53 -1.44
N SER A 22 5.23 2.31 -0.93
CA SER A 22 4.44 1.94 0.24
C SER A 22 5.35 1.21 1.21
N HIS A 23 5.44 1.72 2.44
CA HIS A 23 6.29 1.18 3.48
C HIS A 23 5.41 0.63 4.60
N PHE A 24 5.68 -0.61 5.01
CA PHE A 24 4.95 -1.29 6.09
C PHE A 24 5.93 -1.61 7.20
N PHE A 25 5.77 -0.94 8.34
CA PHE A 25 6.61 -1.12 9.53
C PHE A 25 5.82 -1.92 10.56
N TYR A 26 6.03 -3.24 10.55
CA TYR A 26 5.35 -4.15 11.47
C TYR A 26 6.02 -4.15 12.85
N ASP A 27 5.23 -3.94 13.90
CA ASP A 27 5.66 -4.10 15.29
C ASP A 27 5.19 -5.47 15.84
N PRO A 28 6.13 -6.41 16.12
CA PRO A 28 5.79 -7.73 16.63
C PRO A 28 5.22 -7.72 18.05
N LEU A 29 5.44 -6.67 18.84
CA LEU A 29 4.94 -6.58 20.22
C LEU A 29 3.46 -6.21 20.25
N THR A 30 3.06 -5.31 19.37
CA THR A 30 1.68 -4.80 19.31
C THR A 30 0.82 -5.51 18.28
N GLY A 31 1.42 -6.16 17.28
CA GLY A 31 0.68 -6.78 16.20
C GLY A 31 0.20 -5.80 15.12
N VAL A 32 0.53 -4.51 15.25
CA VAL A 32 0.09 -3.44 14.35
C VAL A 32 1.21 -3.06 13.40
N ALA A 33 0.86 -2.76 12.14
CA ALA A 33 1.80 -2.17 11.18
C ALA A 33 1.51 -0.68 10.99
N ASN A 34 2.55 0.16 11.08
CA ASN A 34 2.49 1.53 10.56
C ASN A 34 2.66 1.48 9.04
N VAL A 35 1.78 2.16 8.31
CA VAL A 35 1.76 2.18 6.85
C VAL A 35 1.99 3.59 6.37
N VAL A 36 2.96 3.77 5.49
CA VAL A 36 3.29 5.05 4.87
C VAL A 36 3.21 4.92 3.36
N PHE A 37 2.32 5.70 2.74
CA PHE A 37 2.25 5.86 1.29
C PHE A 37 2.99 7.14 0.91
N GLN A 38 4.07 7.01 0.12
CA GLN A 38 4.81 8.17 -0.38
C GLN A 38 4.15 8.66 -1.67
N GLY A 39 3.36 9.72 -1.56
CA GLY A 39 2.71 10.36 -2.70
C GLY A 39 3.69 11.26 -3.45
N MET A 40 3.67 11.20 -4.78
CA MET A 40 4.28 12.19 -5.67
C MET A 40 3.25 12.73 -6.64
N GLU A 41 3.39 14.00 -7.01
CA GLU A 41 2.51 14.62 -8.00
C GLU A 41 2.95 14.31 -9.42
N PHE A 42 1.98 14.07 -10.29
CA PHE A 42 2.18 13.85 -11.71
C PHE A 42 1.24 14.76 -12.48
N LEU A 43 1.76 15.37 -13.54
CA LEU A 43 0.95 16.00 -14.57
C LEU A 43 0.35 14.91 -15.46
N LEU A 44 -0.96 14.92 -15.60
CA LEU A 44 -1.72 14.08 -16.50
C LEU A 44 -2.20 14.93 -17.67
N LEU A 45 -1.93 14.48 -18.89
CA LEU A 45 -2.48 15.05 -20.13
C LEU A 45 -3.43 14.04 -20.75
N ASP A 46 -4.69 14.40 -20.89
CA ASP A 46 -5.78 13.54 -21.36
C ASP A 46 -5.82 12.19 -20.61
N GLY A 47 -5.57 12.24 -19.29
CA GLY A 47 -5.56 11.07 -18.39
C GLY A 47 -4.27 10.23 -18.42
N ALA A 48 -3.31 10.55 -19.29
CA ALA A 48 -2.02 9.86 -19.34
C ALA A 48 -0.97 10.56 -18.49
N VAL A 49 -0.22 9.80 -17.68
CA VAL A 49 0.91 10.32 -16.89
C VAL A 49 1.96 10.87 -17.86
N ASN A 50 2.20 12.18 -17.79
CA ASN A 50 3.10 12.89 -18.69
C ASN A 50 4.43 13.23 -18.02
N LYS A 51 4.38 13.85 -16.83
CA LYS A 51 5.56 14.35 -16.13
C LYS A 51 5.42 14.24 -14.62
N MET A 52 6.49 13.81 -13.96
CA MET A 52 6.61 13.90 -12.50
C MET A 52 6.85 15.35 -12.07
N LEU A 53 6.11 15.81 -11.08
CA LEU A 53 6.25 17.10 -10.44
C LEU A 53 6.89 16.93 -9.06
N ASP A 54 7.57 17.97 -8.58
CA ASP A 54 8.06 18.00 -7.20
C ASP A 54 6.88 18.15 -6.23
N GLY A 55 7.00 17.51 -5.07
CA GLY A 55 5.95 17.52 -4.05
C GLY A 55 5.72 16.15 -3.42
N ARG A 56 6.77 15.59 -2.80
CA ARG A 56 6.63 14.38 -2.00
C ARG A 56 5.79 14.69 -0.76
N GLU A 57 4.71 13.94 -0.59
CA GLU A 57 3.84 14.06 0.59
C GLU A 57 3.53 12.66 1.13
N PRO A 58 3.93 12.34 2.37
CA PRO A 58 3.60 11.06 2.98
C PRO A 58 2.16 11.07 3.50
N LEU A 59 1.42 10.01 3.21
CA LEU A 59 0.17 9.67 3.89
C LEU A 59 0.44 8.52 4.85
N THR A 60 0.32 8.80 6.15
CA THR A 60 0.57 7.83 7.22
C THR A 60 -0.74 7.32 7.82
N THR A 61 -0.79 6.02 8.11
CA THR A 61 -1.91 5.36 8.79
C THR A 61 -1.42 4.10 9.51
N THR A 62 -2.31 3.36 10.14
CA THR A 62 -2.03 2.04 10.72
C THR A 62 -2.83 0.94 10.02
N SER A 63 -2.38 -0.30 10.11
CA SER A 63 -3.09 -1.48 9.60
C SER A 63 -4.52 -1.56 10.12
N ASP A 64 -4.74 -1.25 11.40
CA ASP A 64 -6.07 -1.36 12.04
C ASP A 64 -7.01 -0.24 11.56
N ALA A 65 -6.48 0.96 11.39
CA ALA A 65 -7.23 2.08 10.85
C ALA A 65 -7.61 1.84 9.38
N ILE A 66 -6.72 1.23 8.58
CA ILE A 66 -7.06 0.76 7.23
C ILE A 66 -8.16 -0.29 7.33
N ALA A 67 -7.96 -1.34 8.14
CA ALA A 67 -8.89 -2.47 8.26
C ALA A 67 -10.33 -2.03 8.50
N THR A 68 -10.49 -1.14 9.47
CA THR A 68 -11.80 -0.63 9.89
C THR A 68 -12.48 0.19 8.77
N ARG A 69 -11.70 0.81 7.88
CA ARG A 69 -12.19 1.71 6.83
C ARG A 69 -12.36 1.06 5.47
N THR A 70 -11.65 -0.03 5.19
CA THR A 70 -11.66 -0.69 3.86
C THR A 70 -12.17 -2.12 3.88
N PHE A 71 -12.17 -2.80 5.03
CA PHE A 71 -12.58 -4.21 5.16
C PHE A 71 -13.81 -4.38 6.08
N ALA A 72 -14.67 -3.37 6.15
CA ALA A 72 -15.91 -3.41 6.92
C ALA A 72 -17.09 -3.95 6.09
N ALA A 73 -18.16 -4.38 6.78
CA ALA A 73 -19.40 -4.81 6.14
C ALA A 73 -19.98 -3.73 5.21
N GLY A 74 -20.38 -4.13 4.01
CA GLY A 74 -20.94 -3.24 3.00
C GLY A 74 -19.89 -2.53 2.13
N LEU A 75 -18.61 -2.86 2.28
CA LEU A 75 -17.55 -2.45 1.36
C LEU A 75 -17.23 -3.59 0.40
N SER A 76 -17.08 -3.26 -0.87
CA SER A 76 -16.76 -4.22 -1.92
C SER A 76 -15.47 -3.85 -2.62
N ASP A 77 -14.74 -4.87 -3.05
CA ASP A 77 -13.57 -4.70 -3.90
C ASP A 77 -13.98 -3.98 -5.20
N PRO A 78 -13.32 -2.87 -5.56
CA PRO A 78 -13.76 -2.04 -6.68
C PRO A 78 -13.55 -2.70 -8.05
N VAL A 79 -12.77 -3.79 -8.13
CA VAL A 79 -12.46 -4.47 -9.39
C VAL A 79 -13.32 -5.73 -9.56
N THR A 80 -13.48 -6.49 -8.49
CA THR A 80 -14.11 -7.82 -8.48
C THR A 80 -15.49 -7.84 -7.84
N SER A 81 -15.90 -6.74 -7.18
CA SER A 81 -17.15 -6.63 -6.41
C SER A 81 -17.28 -7.62 -5.25
N GLN A 82 -16.18 -8.28 -4.85
CA GLN A 82 -16.16 -9.20 -3.72
C GLN A 82 -16.38 -8.46 -2.40
N ASP A 83 -17.06 -9.12 -1.46
CA ASP A 83 -17.27 -8.58 -0.11
C ASP A 83 -15.95 -8.53 0.65
N LEU A 84 -15.54 -7.31 1.03
CA LEU A 84 -14.30 -7.07 1.73
C LEU A 84 -14.41 -7.34 3.23
N SER A 85 -15.61 -7.55 3.78
CA SER A 85 -15.77 -7.82 5.21
C SER A 85 -15.12 -9.14 5.66
N ASN A 86 -14.84 -10.02 4.72
CA ASN A 86 -14.17 -11.30 4.97
C ASN A 86 -12.64 -11.17 4.99
N VAL A 87 -12.09 -9.99 4.67
CA VAL A 87 -10.65 -9.74 4.68
C VAL A 87 -10.20 -9.39 6.09
N SER A 88 -9.45 -10.30 6.72
CA SER A 88 -8.85 -10.05 8.03
C SER A 88 -7.53 -9.26 7.90
N ALA A 89 -7.46 -8.08 8.49
CA ALA A 89 -6.20 -7.32 8.57
C ALA A 89 -5.11 -8.05 9.35
N ALA A 90 -5.49 -8.82 10.38
CA ALA A 90 -4.56 -9.73 11.05
C ALA A 90 -4.02 -10.80 10.08
N GLY A 91 -4.87 -11.29 9.17
CA GLY A 91 -4.48 -12.21 8.10
C GLY A 91 -3.43 -11.63 7.16
N VAL A 92 -3.54 -10.34 6.79
CA VAL A 92 -2.55 -9.65 5.95
C VAL A 92 -1.18 -9.56 6.63
N VAL A 93 -1.16 -9.26 7.93
CA VAL A 93 0.08 -9.25 8.73
C VAL A 93 0.70 -10.65 8.82
N VAL A 94 -0.11 -11.68 9.06
CA VAL A 94 0.36 -13.08 9.11
C VAL A 94 0.94 -13.51 7.77
N TYR A 95 0.32 -13.12 6.65
CA TYR A 95 0.85 -13.38 5.31
C TYR A 95 2.28 -12.84 5.14
N LEU A 96 2.54 -11.59 5.55
CA LEU A 96 3.89 -11.00 5.46
C LEU A 96 4.92 -11.78 6.28
N LYS A 97 4.56 -12.22 7.49
CA LYS A 97 5.43 -13.04 8.34
C LYS A 97 5.74 -14.40 7.71
N ALA A 98 4.72 -15.07 7.18
CA ALA A 98 4.88 -16.37 6.55
C ALA A 98 5.78 -16.29 5.31
N VAL A 99 5.63 -15.24 4.50
CA VAL A 99 6.50 -14.97 3.35
C VAL A 99 7.94 -14.73 3.81
N TYR A 100 8.14 -13.91 4.84
CA TYR A 100 9.48 -13.64 5.40
C TYR A 100 10.19 -14.92 5.86
N ASP A 101 9.51 -15.75 6.65
CA ASP A 101 10.04 -17.04 7.11
C ASP A 101 10.39 -17.96 5.93
N ARG A 102 9.47 -18.07 4.97
CA ARG A 102 9.67 -18.91 3.79
C ARG A 102 10.90 -18.51 2.98
N LEU A 103 11.06 -17.21 2.70
CA LEU A 103 12.19 -16.68 1.92
C LEU A 103 13.53 -16.89 2.63
N HIS A 104 13.56 -16.73 3.96
CA HIS A 104 14.77 -17.03 4.74
C HIS A 104 15.13 -18.51 4.71
N ASN A 105 14.14 -19.40 4.84
CA ASN A 105 14.35 -20.84 4.77
C ASN A 105 14.83 -21.28 3.38
N GLU A 106 14.30 -20.68 2.32
CA GLU A 106 14.76 -20.93 0.94
C GLU A 106 16.20 -20.44 0.73
N ALA A 107 16.55 -19.25 1.21
CA ALA A 107 17.91 -18.73 1.11
C ALA A 107 18.92 -19.59 1.89
N ALA A 108 18.56 -20.01 3.11
CA ALA A 108 19.40 -20.88 3.94
C ALA A 108 19.61 -22.26 3.30
N ALA A 109 18.58 -22.83 2.65
CA ALA A 109 18.68 -24.12 1.98
C ALA A 109 19.58 -24.10 0.73
N VAL A 110 19.75 -22.93 0.09
CA VAL A 110 20.66 -22.75 -1.06
C VAL A 110 22.11 -22.57 -0.61
N GLN A 111 22.33 -22.15 0.63
CA GLN A 111 23.66 -21.92 1.17
C GLN A 111 24.32 -23.27 1.53
N PRO A 112 25.45 -23.66 0.91
CA PRO A 112 26.12 -24.90 1.28
C PRO A 112 26.53 -24.85 2.76
N PRO A 113 26.50 -26.00 3.47
CA PRO A 113 26.89 -26.03 4.88
C PRO A 113 28.28 -25.43 5.04
N ALA A 114 28.42 -24.51 6.00
CA ALA A 114 29.71 -23.93 6.33
C ALA A 114 30.71 -25.06 6.60
N ALA A 115 31.82 -25.07 5.87
CA ALA A 115 32.87 -26.05 6.07
C ALA A 115 33.36 -25.97 7.53
N ALA A 116 33.24 -27.09 8.24
CA ALA A 116 33.69 -27.26 9.62
C ALA A 116 35.22 -27.27 9.71
#